data_AF-X1JE33-F1
#
_entry.id   AF-X1JE33-F1
#
_cell.length_a   1.000
_cell.length_b   1.000
_cell.length_c   1.000
_cell.angle_alpha   90.00
_cell.angle_beta   90.00
_cell.angle_gamma   90.00
#
_symmetry.space_group_name_H-M   'P 1'
#
loop_
_entity.id
_entity.type
_entity.pdbx_description
1 polymer ?
#
loop_
_entity_poly.entity_id
_entity_poly.type
_entity_poly.pdbx_seq_one_letter_code
_entity_poly.pdbx_strand_id
1 'polypeptide(L)'
;CFAERLKKEGKILNLGVSVEKVEEALKAIEYPNVSTVQIIFNMFRQRPAELFFKEAEKRNVGIIVRVPLASGLLTGTYSKNTTFGTNDHRNFNRDGSSFDKGETFSGIDYEKELEAVEKIKSIFPSFDNLAPIALKWVLMHKEVSCVIPGASR
;
A
#
# COMPACT_ATOMS: atom_id res chain seq x y z
N CYS A 1 -19.47 -17.24 -14.42
CA CYS A 1 -18.94 -15.91 -14.08
C CYS A 1 -18.16 -15.36 -15.29
N PHE A 2 -18.18 -14.06 -15.54
CA PHE A 2 -17.53 -13.43 -16.71
C PHE A 2 -16.03 -13.71 -16.78
N ALA A 3 -15.31 -13.58 -15.65
CA ALA A 3 -13.87 -13.84 -15.59
C ALA A 3 -13.50 -15.31 -15.89
N GLU A 4 -14.33 -16.26 -15.44
CA GLU A 4 -14.13 -17.69 -15.78
C GLU A 4 -14.20 -17.95 -17.28
N ARG A 5 -15.13 -17.28 -17.96
CA ARG A 5 -15.25 -17.38 -19.41
C ARG A 5 -14.00 -16.82 -20.09
N LEU A 6 -13.51 -15.65 -19.68
CA LEU A 6 -12.28 -15.07 -20.21
C LEU A 6 -11.06 -15.98 -20.01
N LYS A 7 -10.97 -16.66 -18.86
CA LYS A 7 -9.90 -17.62 -18.59
C LYS A 7 -10.01 -18.86 -19.49
N LYS A 8 -11.22 -19.41 -19.65
CA LYS A 8 -11.49 -20.54 -20.57
C LYS A 8 -11.23 -20.20 -22.04
N GLU A 9 -11.52 -18.97 -22.45
CA GLU A 9 -11.23 -18.45 -23.79
C GLU A 9 -9.74 -18.08 -23.98
N GLY A 10 -8.89 -18.25 -22.96
CA GLY A 10 -7.46 -17.92 -23.02
C GLY A 10 -7.16 -16.42 -23.09
N LYS A 11 -8.13 -15.54 -22.80
CA LYS A 11 -7.97 -14.08 -22.83
C LYS A 11 -7.21 -13.56 -21.61
N ILE A 12 -7.31 -14.26 -20.48
CA ILE A 12 -6.56 -13.98 -19.26
C ILE A 12 -5.99 -15.28 -18.69
N LEU A 13 -4.81 -15.21 -18.08
CA LEU A 13 -4.19 -16.35 -17.40
C LEU A 13 -4.66 -16.45 -15.94
N ASN A 14 -4.74 -15.31 -15.26
CA ASN A 14 -5.07 -15.20 -13.84
C ASN A 14 -6.06 -14.06 -13.60
N LEU A 15 -6.82 -14.17 -12.52
CA LEU A 15 -7.73 -13.13 -12.06
C LEU A 15 -7.20 -12.55 -10.75
N GLY A 16 -7.12 -11.23 -10.67
CA GLY A 16 -6.82 -10.52 -9.44
C GLY A 16 -7.89 -9.48 -9.13
N VAL A 17 -7.98 -9.08 -7.87
CA VAL A 17 -8.81 -7.96 -7.43
C VAL A 17 -7.95 -6.88 -6.80
N SER A 18 -8.40 -5.62 -6.87
CA SER A 18 -7.80 -4.51 -6.13
C SER A 18 -8.84 -3.96 -5.17
N VAL A 19 -8.44 -3.80 -3.91
CA VAL A 19 -9.35 -3.43 -2.81
C VAL A 19 -8.67 -2.42 -1.89
N GLU A 20 -9.48 -1.76 -1.06
CA GLU A 20 -8.99 -0.82 -0.05
C GLU A 20 -9.07 -1.42 1.35
N LYS A 21 -10.10 -2.23 1.61
CA LYS A 21 -10.40 -2.74 2.95
C LYS A 21 -9.98 -4.18 3.10
N VAL A 22 -9.58 -4.52 4.32
CA VAL A 22 -9.23 -5.90 4.71
C VAL A 22 -10.44 -6.82 4.56
N GLU A 23 -11.64 -6.32 4.85
CA GLU A 23 -12.89 -7.06 4.75
C GLU A 23 -13.21 -7.44 3.29
N GLU A 24 -12.96 -6.51 2.36
CA GLU A 24 -13.12 -6.75 0.91
C GLU A 24 -12.10 -7.78 0.43
N ALA A 25 -10.86 -7.69 0.91
CA ALA A 25 -9.80 -8.66 0.61
C ALA A 25 -10.16 -10.07 1.10
N LEU A 26 -10.63 -10.19 2.35
CA LEU A 26 -11.09 -11.44 2.94
C LEU A 26 -12.29 -12.02 2.18
N LYS A 27 -13.23 -11.17 1.74
CA LYS A 27 -14.35 -11.63 0.93
C LYS A 27 -13.91 -12.10 -0.45
N ALA A 28 -12.96 -11.42 -1.07
CA ALA A 28 -12.47 -11.75 -2.40
C ALA A 28 -11.77 -13.12 -2.44
N ILE A 29 -11.00 -13.46 -1.42
CA ILE A 29 -10.30 -14.76 -1.35
C ILE A 29 -11.23 -15.95 -1.04
N GLU A 30 -12.53 -15.71 -0.79
CA GLU A 30 -13.53 -16.78 -0.77
C GLU A 30 -13.84 -17.31 -2.18
N TYR A 31 -13.56 -16.53 -3.23
CA TYR A 31 -13.78 -16.95 -4.61
C TYR A 31 -12.57 -17.76 -5.11
N PRO A 32 -12.76 -19.03 -5.51
CA PRO A 32 -11.66 -19.96 -5.80
C PRO A 32 -10.82 -19.59 -7.03
N ASN A 33 -11.31 -18.66 -7.85
CA ASN A 33 -10.62 -18.21 -9.06
C ASN A 33 -9.79 -16.94 -8.87
N VAL A 34 -9.84 -16.30 -7.69
CA VAL A 34 -8.98 -15.16 -7.35
C VAL A 34 -7.57 -15.66 -7.05
N SER A 35 -6.62 -15.28 -7.89
CA SER A 35 -5.21 -15.68 -7.79
C SER A 35 -4.36 -14.65 -7.03
N THR A 36 -4.74 -13.37 -7.08
CA THR A 36 -4.02 -12.30 -6.40
C THR A 36 -4.95 -11.24 -5.83
N VAL A 37 -4.55 -10.60 -4.75
CA VAL A 37 -5.20 -9.40 -4.22
C VAL A 37 -4.18 -8.26 -4.17
N GLN A 38 -4.55 -7.12 -4.72
CA GLN A 38 -3.82 -5.88 -4.59
C GLN A 38 -4.42 -5.04 -3.44
N ILE A 39 -3.59 -4.67 -2.46
CA ILE A 39 -4.04 -3.97 -1.24
C ILE A 39 -3.02 -2.95 -0.75
N ILE A 40 -3.49 -1.91 -0.06
CA ILE A 40 -2.63 -0.91 0.57
C ILE A 40 -1.96 -1.52 1.80
N PHE A 41 -0.62 -1.49 1.83
CA PHE A 41 0.16 -1.90 2.99
C PHE A 41 1.47 -1.11 3.05
N ASN A 42 1.77 -0.53 4.20
CA ASN A 42 3.01 0.19 4.48
C ASN A 42 3.19 0.35 5.99
N MET A 43 4.28 0.97 6.43
CA MET A 43 4.60 1.14 7.86
C MET A 43 3.52 1.89 8.65
N PHE A 44 2.67 2.69 8.01
CA PHE A 44 1.56 3.41 8.66
C PHE A 44 0.22 2.64 8.58
N ARG A 45 0.09 1.68 7.66
CA ARG A 45 -1.14 0.89 7.45
C ARG A 45 -0.84 -0.60 7.49
N GLN A 46 -0.79 -1.14 8.71
CA GLN A 46 -0.32 -2.50 8.97
C GLN A 46 -1.44 -3.55 9.13
N ARG A 47 -2.71 -3.13 9.24
CA ARG A 47 -3.88 -4.00 9.47
C ARG A 47 -3.95 -5.23 8.53
N PRO A 48 -3.59 -5.15 7.23
CA PRO A 48 -3.56 -6.34 6.36
C PRO A 48 -2.71 -7.51 6.89
N ALA A 49 -1.63 -7.23 7.62
CA ALA A 49 -0.71 -8.25 8.15
C ALA A 49 -1.28 -9.07 9.31
N GLU A 50 -2.33 -8.59 9.98
CA GLU A 50 -2.88 -9.26 11.17
C GLU A 50 -3.63 -10.54 10.81
N LEU A 51 -4.62 -10.42 9.92
CA LEU A 51 -5.52 -11.51 9.52
C LEU A 51 -5.43 -11.83 8.03
N PHE A 52 -5.49 -10.82 7.15
CA PHE A 52 -5.57 -11.05 5.71
C PHE A 52 -4.34 -11.78 5.15
N PHE A 53 -3.12 -11.43 5.57
CA PHE A 53 -1.92 -12.12 5.08
C PHE A 53 -1.94 -13.62 5.38
N LYS A 54 -2.35 -13.98 6.60
CA LYS A 54 -2.48 -15.39 7.01
C LYS A 54 -3.54 -16.14 6.20
N GLU A 55 -4.67 -15.50 5.92
CA GLU A 55 -5.73 -16.12 5.12
C GLU A 55 -5.37 -16.23 3.63
N ALA A 56 -4.64 -15.26 3.08
CA ALA A 56 -4.12 -15.32 1.73
C ALA A 56 -3.08 -16.45 1.58
N GLU A 57 -2.17 -16.61 2.54
CA GLU A 57 -1.19 -17.71 2.56
C GLU A 57 -1.90 -19.08 2.58
N LYS A 58 -2.88 -19.27 3.48
CA LYS A 58 -3.66 -20.52 3.58
C LYS A 58 -4.36 -20.90 2.28
N ARG A 59 -4.77 -19.91 1.49
CA ARG A 59 -5.53 -20.08 0.24
C ARG A 59 -4.66 -20.04 -1.00
N ASN A 60 -3.33 -19.91 -0.84
CA ASN A 60 -2.38 -19.76 -1.94
C ASN A 60 -2.74 -18.58 -2.87
N VAL A 61 -3.11 -17.44 -2.30
CA VAL A 61 -3.41 -16.20 -3.01
C VAL A 61 -2.24 -15.24 -2.88
N GLY A 62 -1.73 -14.74 -4.00
CA GLY A 62 -0.62 -13.77 -4.01
C GLY A 62 -1.04 -12.38 -3.54
N ILE A 63 -0.15 -11.69 -2.83
CA ILE A 63 -0.39 -10.33 -2.33
C ILE A 63 0.48 -9.34 -3.12
N ILE A 64 -0.18 -8.36 -3.73
CA ILE A 64 0.47 -7.24 -4.43
C ILE A 64 0.29 -5.98 -3.58
N VAL A 65 1.36 -5.48 -2.98
CA VAL A 65 1.31 -4.30 -2.13
C VAL A 65 1.35 -3.02 -2.97
N ARG A 66 0.34 -2.16 -2.79
CA ARG A 66 0.29 -0.80 -3.35
C ARG A 66 0.44 0.27 -2.27
N VAL A 67 0.78 1.49 -2.70
CA VAL A 67 1.12 2.64 -1.84
C VAL A 67 2.16 2.27 -0.75
N PRO A 68 3.27 1.59 -1.10
CA PRO A 68 4.25 1.15 -0.10
C PRO A 68 5.02 2.30 0.56
N LEU A 69 5.03 3.48 -0.07
CA LEU A 69 5.76 4.67 0.39
C LEU A 69 4.87 5.74 1.05
N ALA A 70 3.59 5.44 1.33
CA ALA A 70 2.63 6.41 1.90
C ALA A 70 2.66 7.76 1.15
N SER A 71 2.42 7.70 -0.17
CA SER A 71 2.46 8.88 -1.06
C SER A 71 3.75 9.70 -1.03
N GLY A 72 4.86 9.03 -0.70
CA GLY A 72 6.21 9.60 -0.66
C GLY A 72 6.66 10.00 0.74
N LEU A 73 5.83 9.93 1.78
CA LEU A 73 6.26 10.26 3.14
C LEU A 73 7.41 9.37 3.62
N LEU A 74 7.32 8.07 3.34
CA LEU A 74 8.30 7.08 3.79
C LEU A 74 9.62 7.13 3.00
N THR A 75 9.80 8.10 2.11
CA THR A 75 11.12 8.40 1.52
C THR A 75 11.99 9.22 2.48
N GLY A 76 11.39 9.91 3.46
CA GLY A 76 12.12 10.84 4.33
C GLY A 76 12.57 12.14 3.66
N THR A 77 12.05 12.44 2.47
CA THR A 77 12.40 13.65 1.69
C THR A 77 11.45 14.82 1.93
N TYR A 78 10.30 14.60 2.57
CA TYR A 78 9.33 15.66 2.87
C TYR A 78 9.63 16.31 4.23
N SER A 79 9.31 17.59 4.32
CA SER A 79 9.44 18.41 5.52
C SER A 79 8.14 19.18 5.76
N LYS A 80 8.03 19.88 6.90
CA LYS A 80 6.91 20.80 7.19
C LYS A 80 6.74 21.89 6.12
N ASN A 81 7.82 22.24 5.43
CA ASN A 81 7.85 23.27 4.39
C ASN A 81 7.60 22.72 2.97
N THR A 82 7.45 21.40 2.80
CA THR A 82 7.17 20.82 1.50
C THR A 82 5.80 21.29 1.01
N THR A 83 5.77 21.89 -0.17
CA THR A 83 4.55 22.29 -0.88
C THR A 83 4.35 21.34 -2.06
N PHE A 84 3.10 20.93 -2.28
CA PHE A 84 2.73 20.15 -3.46
C PHE A 84 2.12 21.07 -4.52
N GLY A 85 2.15 20.68 -5.79
CA GLY A 85 1.55 21.46 -6.88
C GLY A 85 0.04 21.64 -6.71
N THR A 86 -0.54 22.69 -7.27
CA THR A 86 -1.96 23.08 -7.06
C THR A 86 -2.99 21.99 -7.37
N ASN A 87 -2.66 21.02 -8.24
CA ASN A 87 -3.54 19.89 -8.61
C ASN A 87 -3.13 18.56 -7.94
N ASP A 88 -2.26 18.59 -6.93
CA ASP A 88 -1.75 17.38 -6.27
C ASP A 88 -2.74 16.89 -5.20
N HIS A 89 -3.16 15.63 -5.29
CA HIS A 89 -4.03 14.97 -4.31
C HIS A 89 -3.48 15.02 -2.87
N ARG A 90 -2.17 15.23 -2.69
CA ARG A 90 -1.54 15.41 -1.38
C ARG A 90 -1.85 16.75 -0.72
N ASN A 91 -2.17 17.80 -1.48
CA ASN A 91 -2.61 19.08 -0.92
C ASN A 91 -3.99 19.00 -0.27
N PHE A 92 -4.87 18.14 -0.79
CA PHE A 92 -6.25 17.98 -0.32
C PHE A 92 -6.38 17.34 1.08
N ASN A 93 -5.26 16.93 1.69
CA ASN A 93 -5.23 16.23 2.97
C ASN A 93 -4.48 17.00 4.06
N ARG A 94 -3.98 18.22 3.80
CA ARG A 94 -3.24 19.00 4.79
C ARG A 94 -4.16 19.55 5.91
N ASP A 95 -5.45 19.69 5.63
CA ASP A 95 -6.49 20.15 6.56
C ASP A 95 -7.50 19.04 6.94
N GLY A 96 -7.30 17.82 6.42
CA GLY A 96 -8.20 16.68 6.61
C GLY A 96 -9.63 16.87 6.07
N SER A 97 -9.87 17.88 5.23
CA SER A 97 -11.23 18.31 4.85
C SER A 97 -11.76 17.62 3.59
N SER A 98 -10.89 17.17 2.69
CA SER A 98 -11.30 16.55 1.42
C SER A 98 -11.02 15.05 1.40
N PHE A 99 -12.11 14.29 1.37
CA PHE A 99 -12.17 12.84 1.47
C PHE A 99 -11.42 12.13 0.33
N ASP A 100 -10.22 11.63 0.65
CA ASP A 100 -9.76 10.32 0.19
C ASP A 100 -8.92 9.63 1.28
N LYS A 101 -9.59 9.32 2.41
CA LYS A 101 -9.03 8.66 3.61
C LYS A 101 -8.41 7.28 3.33
N GLY A 102 -8.60 6.77 2.11
CA GLY A 102 -8.13 5.46 1.68
C GLY A 102 -6.71 5.46 1.15
N GLU A 103 -6.26 6.50 0.43
CA GLU A 103 -5.07 6.33 -0.43
C GLU A 103 -3.83 7.11 0.01
N THR A 104 -3.97 8.29 0.62
CA THR A 104 -2.85 9.23 0.71
C THR A 104 -2.18 9.29 2.07
N PHE A 105 -2.98 9.24 3.15
CA PHE A 105 -2.51 9.35 4.53
C PHE A 105 -3.27 8.36 5.41
N SER A 106 -2.67 7.92 6.51
CA SER A 106 -3.23 6.89 7.38
C SER A 106 -4.47 7.33 8.17
N GLY A 107 -5.05 8.50 7.84
CA GLY A 107 -6.08 9.19 8.62
C GLY A 107 -5.52 9.90 9.85
N ILE A 108 -4.20 10.00 9.95
CA ILE A 108 -3.45 10.69 11.00
C ILE A 108 -3.08 12.09 10.47
N ASP A 109 -2.98 13.06 11.39
CA ASP A 109 -2.43 14.39 11.09
C ASP A 109 -1.04 14.28 10.44
N TYR A 110 -0.85 15.00 9.32
CA TYR A 110 0.39 15.05 8.56
C TYR A 110 1.61 15.37 9.43
N GLU A 111 1.44 16.23 10.46
CA GLU A 111 2.56 16.53 11.37
C GLU A 111 3.01 15.31 12.17
N LYS A 112 2.07 14.47 12.62
CA LYS A 112 2.38 13.24 13.35
C LYS A 112 3.02 12.19 12.45
N GLU A 113 2.62 12.12 11.19
CA GLU A 113 3.25 11.24 10.21
C GLU A 113 4.69 11.70 9.92
N LEU A 114 4.94 13.00 9.79
CA LEU A 114 6.29 13.54 9.69
C LEU A 114 7.14 13.22 10.92
N GLU A 115 6.60 13.37 12.14
CA GLU A 115 7.30 12.98 13.37
C GLU A 115 7.66 11.49 13.38
N ALA A 116 6.78 10.63 12.88
CA ALA A 116 7.05 9.20 12.75
C ALA A 116 8.16 8.93 11.73
N VAL A 117 8.16 9.62 10.58
CA VAL A 117 9.23 9.53 9.58
C VAL A 117 10.58 9.97 10.15
N GLU A 118 10.62 11.09 10.89
CA GLU A 118 11.86 11.57 11.53
C GLU A 118 12.41 10.56 12.54
N LYS A 119 11.54 9.91 13.31
CA LYS A 119 11.95 8.80 14.20
C LYS A 119 12.54 7.64 13.40
N ILE A 120 11.93 7.24 12.28
CA ILE A 120 12.48 6.19 11.41
C ILE A 120 13.84 6.62 10.86
N LYS A 121 13.96 7.87 10.40
CA LYS A 121 15.22 8.43 9.87
C LYS A 121 16.34 8.38 10.91
N SER A 122 16.04 8.67 12.18
CA SER A 122 17.03 8.60 13.26
C SER A 122 17.59 7.19 13.52
N ILE A 123 16.84 6.14 13.16
CA ILE A 123 17.29 4.73 13.25
C ILE A 123 18.24 4.38 12.10
N PHE A 124 18.14 5.08 10.96
CA PHE A 124 18.91 4.85 9.75
C PHE A 124 19.74 6.09 9.36
N PRO A 125 20.67 6.57 10.21
CA PRO A 125 21.36 7.84 10.01
C PRO A 125 22.26 7.89 8.76
N SER A 126 22.61 6.73 8.20
CA SER A 126 23.41 6.62 6.97
C SER A 126 22.57 6.63 5.68
N PHE A 127 21.24 6.75 5.78
CA PHE A 127 20.34 6.74 4.64
C PHE A 127 19.63 8.08 4.47
N ASP A 128 19.99 8.81 3.42
CA ASP A 128 19.31 10.07 3.06
C ASP A 128 17.90 9.83 2.49
N ASN A 129 17.72 8.67 1.84
CA ASN A 129 16.45 8.23 1.27
C ASN A 129 16.01 6.92 1.92
N LEU A 130 14.87 6.93 2.58
CA LEU A 130 14.28 5.79 3.28
C LEU A 130 13.46 4.87 2.37
N ALA A 131 13.25 5.21 1.09
CA ALA A 131 12.45 4.39 0.18
C ALA A 131 12.93 2.93 0.08
N PRO A 132 14.25 2.64 -0.08
CA PRO A 132 14.72 1.25 -0.10
C PRO A 132 14.45 0.50 1.21
N ILE A 133 14.52 1.21 2.35
CA ILE A 133 14.23 0.64 3.67
C ILE A 133 12.74 0.32 3.81
N ALA A 134 11.87 1.24 3.42
CA ALA A 134 10.42 1.06 3.44
C ALA A 134 9.99 -0.11 2.54
N LEU A 135 10.52 -0.20 1.32
CA LEU A 135 10.24 -1.30 0.40
C LEU A 135 10.76 -2.63 0.93
N LYS A 136 11.98 -2.66 1.49
CA LYS A 136 12.54 -3.87 2.10
C LYS A 136 11.66 -4.35 3.25
N TRP A 137 11.20 -3.43 4.12
CA TRP A 137 10.32 -3.79 5.24
C TRP A 137 9.02 -4.45 4.75
N VAL A 138 8.39 -3.92 3.69
CA VAL A 138 7.22 -4.55 3.07
C VAL A 138 7.54 -5.96 2.58
N LEU A 139 8.68 -6.14 1.89
CA LEU A 139 9.13 -7.41 1.34
C LEU A 139 9.63 -8.42 2.39
N MET A 140 9.83 -8.01 3.65
CA MET A 140 10.16 -8.94 4.74
C MET A 140 8.95 -9.76 5.19
N HIS A 141 7.73 -9.38 4.81
CA HIS A 141 6.55 -10.20 5.00
C HIS A 141 6.55 -11.34 3.96
N LYS A 142 6.69 -12.58 4.41
CA LYS A 142 6.77 -13.76 3.53
C LYS A 142 5.53 -13.94 2.64
N GLU A 143 4.38 -13.40 3.06
CA GLU A 143 3.12 -13.47 2.33
C GLU A 143 3.05 -12.45 1.19
N VAL A 144 3.90 -11.42 1.22
CA VAL A 144 3.97 -10.40 0.16
C VAL A 144 4.69 -10.97 -1.05
N SER A 145 3.97 -11.10 -2.16
CA SER A 145 4.51 -11.64 -3.41
C SER A 145 5.19 -10.58 -4.27
N CYS A 146 4.68 -9.35 -4.22
CA CYS A 146 5.17 -8.24 -5.05
C CYS A 146 4.84 -6.90 -4.38
N VAL A 147 5.70 -5.90 -4.59
CA VAL A 147 5.46 -4.51 -4.23
C VAL A 147 5.53 -3.64 -5.49
N ILE A 148 4.57 -2.74 -5.66
CA ILE A 148 4.50 -1.81 -6.80
C ILE A 148 4.72 -0.37 -6.35
N PRO A 149 5.98 0.10 -6.24
CA PRO A 149 6.25 1.50 -5.93
C PRO A 149 5.86 2.40 -7.11
N GLY A 150 5.17 3.50 -6.83
CA GLY A 150 4.96 4.56 -7.81
C GLY A 150 6.26 5.30 -8.09
N ALA A 151 6.48 5.70 -9.34
CA ALA A 151 7.61 6.54 -9.75
C ALA A 151 7.11 7.70 -10.60
N SER A 152 7.50 8.92 -10.23
CA SER A 152 7.30 10.14 -11.01
C SER A 152 8.66 10.80 -11.24
N ARG A 153 8.86 11.39 -12.43
CA ARG A 153 10.09 12.14 -12.76
C ARG A 153 10.03 13.56 -12.25
#